data_AF-A0A6J1LG93-F1
#
_entry.id   AF-A0A6J1LG93-F1
#
_cell.length_a   1.000
_cell.length_b   1.000
_cell.length_c   1.000
_cell.angle_alpha   90.00
_cell.angle_beta   90.00
_cell.angle_gamma   90.00
#
_symmetry.space_group_name_H-M   'P 1'
#
loop_
_entity.id
_entity.type
_entity.pdbx_description
1 polymer ?
#
loop_
_entity_poly.entity_id
_entity_poly.type
_entity_poly.pdbx_seq_one_letter_code
_entity_poly.pdbx_strand_id
1 'polypeptide(L)'
;MKLSPERSSYRLFEIVVFISINILVFFWPTTTQHFLICKMSSRWARWQQWVDVNARPKNMHVAPSIRQPPTRWQKPGPMDRQQWINFHRWAERNARPAPPQKAPKPKPMPTQRQLTQEHLQPHSPLLYMYIASKMHANRHRQEESHDFIANLSQPKVRRKKHVNPPKREYPYRPQLCNRAPPRPEPGRPVEKPKVPCCFQHEILKINFWSNIDFKISTNALKAKASKKIVELAKPRTYPRKLHCPLPEKPIDRILKRKMSAKQWRDHQMRLKALSQPNARILDELSSRYNYYKQFGILS
;
A
#
# COMPACT_ATOMS: atom_id res chain seq x y z
N MET A 1 47.90 14.85 -41.99
CA MET A 1 48.06 13.38 -41.90
C MET A 1 49.37 13.06 -41.18
N LYS A 2 49.30 12.62 -39.93
CA LYS A 2 50.42 12.04 -39.17
C LYS A 2 49.84 10.90 -38.34
N LEU A 3 50.23 9.67 -38.66
CA LEU A 3 49.84 8.45 -37.95
C LEU A 3 50.89 8.17 -36.88
N SER A 4 50.43 7.93 -35.64
CA SER A 4 51.26 7.53 -34.50
C SER A 4 51.18 6.00 -34.30
N PRO A 5 52.30 5.29 -34.04
CA PRO A 5 52.29 3.86 -33.74
C PRO A 5 52.54 3.62 -32.25
N GLU A 6 51.50 3.33 -31.48
CA GLU A 6 51.65 2.73 -30.15
C GLU A 6 50.47 1.82 -29.83
N ARG A 7 50.53 0.54 -30.23
CA ARG A 7 49.77 -0.57 -29.60
C ARG A 7 50.45 -1.91 -29.91
N SER A 8 51.53 -2.25 -29.22
CA SER A 8 52.12 -3.61 -29.33
C SER A 8 52.81 -4.08 -28.04
N SER A 9 52.16 -3.95 -26.88
CA SER A 9 52.75 -4.48 -25.62
C SER A 9 51.75 -5.08 -24.62
N TYR A 10 50.46 -5.22 -24.97
CA TYR A 10 49.45 -5.73 -24.01
C TYR A 10 48.95 -7.16 -24.26
N ARG A 11 49.54 -7.92 -25.21
CA ARG A 11 49.05 -9.28 -25.54
C ARG A 11 49.85 -10.44 -24.94
N LEU A 12 50.97 -10.18 -24.24
CA LEU A 12 51.80 -11.26 -23.66
C LEU A 12 51.56 -11.52 -22.17
N PHE A 13 50.84 -10.65 -21.47
CA PHE A 13 50.55 -10.83 -20.03
C PHE A 13 49.33 -11.71 -19.74
N GLU A 14 48.42 -11.93 -20.68
CA GLU A 14 47.21 -12.74 -20.43
C GLU A 14 47.45 -14.26 -20.57
N ILE A 15 48.49 -14.68 -21.29
CA ILE A 15 48.72 -16.11 -21.58
C ILE A 15 49.41 -16.82 -20.39
N VAL A 16 50.17 -16.11 -19.56
CA VAL A 16 50.90 -16.73 -18.44
C VAL A 16 49.99 -16.99 -17.23
N VAL A 17 48.91 -16.22 -17.03
CA VAL A 17 48.00 -16.39 -15.89
C VAL A 17 47.08 -17.62 -16.05
N PHE A 18 46.79 -18.05 -17.28
CA PHE A 18 45.90 -19.19 -17.52
C PHE A 18 46.53 -20.56 -17.26
N ILE A 19 47.86 -20.67 -17.25
CA ILE A 19 48.55 -21.97 -17.06
C ILE A 19 48.66 -22.32 -15.57
N SER A 20 48.66 -21.35 -14.66
CA SER A 20 48.82 -21.59 -13.21
C SER A 20 47.54 -22.09 -12.51
N ILE A 21 46.36 -21.95 -13.12
CA ILE A 21 45.09 -22.37 -12.50
C ILE A 21 44.79 -23.86 -12.73
N ASN A 22 45.38 -24.49 -13.75
CA ASN A 22 45.06 -25.88 -14.10
C ASN A 22 45.86 -26.97 -13.36
N ILE A 23 46.87 -26.62 -12.55
CA ILE A 23 47.70 -27.62 -11.87
C ILE A 23 47.17 -27.97 -10.46
N LEU A 24 46.21 -27.21 -9.93
CA LEU A 24 45.71 -27.35 -8.55
C LEU A 24 44.37 -28.10 -8.41
N VAL A 25 43.99 -28.92 -9.40
CA VAL A 25 42.72 -29.70 -9.38
C VAL A 25 42.94 -31.22 -9.20
N PHE A 26 44.18 -31.71 -9.23
CA PHE A 26 44.45 -33.16 -9.28
C PHE A 26 44.62 -33.88 -7.94
N PHE A 27 44.39 -33.23 -6.79
CA PHE A 27 44.63 -33.84 -5.48
C PHE A 27 43.49 -33.63 -4.48
N TRP A 28 42.25 -34.01 -4.85
CA TRP A 28 41.14 -34.10 -3.90
C TRP A 28 40.59 -35.54 -3.80
N PRO A 29 40.27 -36.04 -2.59
CA PRO A 29 39.87 -37.43 -2.38
C PRO A 29 38.47 -37.70 -2.95
N THR A 30 38.30 -38.87 -3.57
CA THR A 30 37.13 -39.32 -4.33
C THR A 30 35.84 -39.53 -3.53
N THR A 31 35.84 -39.34 -2.20
CA THR A 31 34.64 -39.52 -1.36
C THR A 31 33.74 -38.29 -1.27
N THR A 32 34.18 -37.11 -1.71
CA THR A 32 33.38 -35.87 -1.67
C THR A 32 32.63 -35.55 -2.97
N GLN A 33 32.88 -36.29 -4.06
CA GLN A 33 32.24 -36.04 -5.36
C GLN A 33 30.77 -36.52 -5.42
N HIS A 34 30.40 -37.58 -4.70
CA HIS A 34 29.02 -38.08 -4.69
C HIS A 34 28.02 -37.11 -4.03
N PHE A 35 28.44 -36.35 -3.02
CA PHE A 35 27.56 -35.41 -2.32
C PHE A 35 27.27 -34.12 -3.11
N LEU A 36 28.16 -33.71 -4.02
CA LEU A 36 27.99 -32.53 -4.86
C LEU A 36 27.08 -32.80 -6.07
N ILE A 37 27.13 -33.99 -6.65
CA ILE A 37 26.30 -34.37 -7.80
C ILE A 37 24.81 -34.46 -7.40
N CYS A 38 24.49 -35.03 -6.23
CA CYS A 38 23.11 -35.08 -5.71
C CYS A 38 22.51 -33.70 -5.38
N LYS A 39 23.32 -32.72 -4.94
CA LYS A 39 22.83 -31.35 -4.68
C LYS A 39 22.63 -30.52 -5.96
N MET A 40 23.26 -30.90 -7.07
CA MET A 40 23.03 -30.23 -8.35
C MET A 40 21.72 -30.69 -9.02
N SER A 41 21.35 -31.98 -8.97
CA SER A 41 20.12 -32.46 -9.64
C SER A 41 18.83 -31.80 -9.11
N SER A 42 18.72 -31.61 -7.79
CA SER A 42 17.57 -30.94 -7.16
C SER A 42 17.45 -29.45 -7.55
N ARG A 43 18.58 -28.79 -7.86
CA ARG A 43 18.59 -27.37 -8.25
C ARG A 43 18.15 -27.18 -9.71
N TRP A 44 18.47 -28.14 -10.58
CA TRP A 44 18.05 -28.16 -11.97
C TRP A 44 16.54 -28.48 -12.11
N ALA A 45 16.01 -29.40 -11.30
CA ALA A 45 14.56 -29.69 -11.29
C ALA A 45 13.71 -28.45 -10.90
N ARG A 46 14.18 -27.64 -9.95
CA ARG A 46 13.51 -26.39 -9.54
C ARG A 46 13.58 -25.29 -10.61
N TRP A 47 14.68 -25.25 -11.37
CA TRP A 47 14.84 -24.30 -12.48
C TRP A 47 13.96 -24.69 -13.66
N GLN A 48 13.90 -25.98 -14.02
CA GLN A 48 13.04 -26.49 -15.09
C GLN A 48 11.56 -26.23 -14.79
N GLN A 49 11.10 -26.51 -13.56
CA GLN A 49 9.73 -26.17 -13.12
C GLN A 49 9.46 -24.67 -13.18
N TRP A 50 10.44 -23.82 -12.86
CA TRP A 50 10.29 -22.37 -12.99
C TRP A 50 10.16 -21.95 -14.46
N VAL A 51 10.93 -22.56 -15.36
CA VAL A 51 10.82 -22.32 -16.81
C VAL A 51 9.45 -22.77 -17.31
N ASP A 52 8.99 -23.97 -16.96
CA ASP A 52 7.68 -24.50 -17.39
C ASP A 52 6.50 -23.66 -16.90
N VAL A 53 6.58 -23.11 -15.69
CA VAL A 53 5.55 -22.21 -15.14
C VAL A 53 5.55 -20.85 -15.84
N ASN A 54 6.72 -20.32 -16.21
CA ASN A 54 6.82 -19.01 -16.87
C ASN A 54 6.67 -19.08 -18.40
N ALA A 55 6.89 -20.24 -19.01
CA ALA A 55 6.70 -20.47 -20.44
C ALA A 55 5.23 -20.64 -20.82
N ARG A 56 4.34 -20.93 -19.84
CA ARG A 56 2.90 -20.98 -20.10
C ARG A 56 2.37 -19.59 -20.41
N PRO A 57 1.67 -19.39 -21.55
CA PRO A 57 1.06 -18.12 -21.88
C PRO A 57 0.04 -17.77 -20.80
N LYS A 58 0.04 -16.50 -20.35
CA LYS A 58 -0.91 -16.02 -19.36
C LYS A 58 -2.32 -16.19 -19.90
N ASN A 59 -3.19 -16.89 -19.16
CA ASN A 59 -4.60 -17.06 -19.51
C ASN A 59 -5.19 -15.72 -19.95
N MET A 60 -5.68 -15.64 -21.20
CA MET A 60 -6.32 -14.45 -21.73
C MET A 60 -7.50 -14.09 -20.82
N HIS A 61 -7.38 -12.97 -20.12
CA HIS A 61 -8.48 -12.46 -19.32
C HIS A 61 -9.54 -11.91 -20.28
N VAL A 62 -10.55 -12.71 -20.58
CA VAL A 62 -11.74 -12.25 -21.31
C VAL A 62 -12.55 -11.42 -20.32
N ALA A 63 -12.48 -10.10 -20.45
CA ALA A 63 -13.35 -9.22 -19.67
C ALA A 63 -14.81 -9.54 -20.03
N PRO A 64 -15.70 -9.71 -19.04
CA PRO A 64 -17.10 -9.95 -19.33
C PRO A 64 -17.66 -8.77 -20.14
N SER A 65 -18.24 -9.06 -21.31
CA SER A 65 -18.84 -8.06 -22.23
C SER A 65 -20.04 -7.32 -21.62
N ILE A 66 -20.46 -7.67 -20.42
CA ILE A 66 -21.66 -7.15 -19.77
C ILE A 66 -21.31 -5.84 -19.07
N ARG A 67 -21.92 -4.74 -19.52
CA ARG A 67 -21.83 -3.44 -18.84
C ARG A 67 -22.38 -3.58 -17.43
N GLN A 68 -21.51 -3.48 -16.42
CA GLN A 68 -21.91 -3.48 -15.03
C GLN A 68 -22.77 -2.24 -14.73
N PRO A 69 -23.86 -2.38 -13.96
CA PRO A 69 -24.66 -1.23 -13.56
C PRO A 69 -23.77 -0.25 -12.75
N PRO A 70 -24.02 1.07 -12.86
CA PRO A 70 -23.22 2.08 -12.19
C PRO A 70 -23.20 1.82 -10.68
N THR A 71 -22.01 1.87 -10.10
CA THR A 71 -21.84 1.73 -8.65
C THR A 71 -22.50 2.90 -7.91
N ARG A 72 -22.91 2.69 -6.65
CA ARG A 72 -23.52 3.71 -5.76
C ARG A 72 -22.78 5.06 -5.73
N TRP A 73 -21.49 5.08 -6.05
CA TRP A 73 -20.61 6.24 -6.02
C TRP A 73 -20.22 6.79 -7.40
N GLN A 74 -20.52 6.07 -8.48
CA GLN A 74 -20.52 6.65 -9.81
C GLN A 74 -21.75 7.54 -9.92
N LYS A 75 -21.54 8.84 -9.72
CA LYS A 75 -22.54 9.81 -10.13
C LYS A 75 -22.76 9.56 -11.64
N PRO A 76 -23.98 9.23 -12.10
CA PRO A 76 -24.27 9.36 -13.53
C PRO A 76 -23.86 10.79 -13.90
N GLY A 77 -23.33 10.99 -15.11
CA GLY A 77 -22.59 12.20 -15.49
C GLY A 77 -23.38 13.53 -15.31
N PRO A 78 -23.21 14.53 -16.18
CA PRO A 78 -24.09 15.69 -16.10
C PRO A 78 -25.55 15.24 -16.09
N MET A 79 -26.33 15.68 -15.08
CA MET A 79 -27.74 15.32 -14.94
C MET A 79 -28.46 15.59 -16.26
N ASP A 80 -29.27 14.63 -16.69
CA ASP A 80 -30.09 14.82 -17.88
C ASP A 80 -31.11 15.95 -17.65
N ARG A 81 -31.60 16.58 -18.73
CA ARG A 81 -32.53 17.71 -18.68
C ARG A 81 -33.76 17.42 -17.81
N GLN A 82 -34.31 16.21 -17.90
CA GLN A 82 -35.46 15.80 -17.09
C GLN A 82 -35.12 15.68 -15.59
N GLN A 83 -33.92 15.21 -15.28
CA GLN A 83 -33.43 15.14 -13.90
C GLN A 83 -33.25 16.55 -13.33
N TRP A 84 -32.77 17.51 -14.13
CA TRP A 84 -32.69 18.92 -13.75
C TRP A 84 -34.05 19.53 -13.43
N ILE A 85 -35.06 19.25 -14.25
CA ILE A 85 -36.43 19.72 -14.01
C ILE A 85 -36.97 19.16 -12.68
N ASN A 86 -36.74 17.88 -12.41
CA ASN A 86 -37.18 17.24 -11.16
C ASN A 86 -36.44 17.79 -9.94
N PHE A 87 -35.13 18.02 -10.06
CA PHE A 87 -34.34 18.64 -9.00
C PHE A 87 -34.81 20.07 -8.71
N HIS A 88 -35.11 20.86 -9.74
CA HIS A 88 -35.64 22.21 -9.56
C HIS A 88 -36.96 22.21 -8.79
N ARG A 89 -37.91 21.34 -9.18
CA ARG A 89 -39.18 21.16 -8.45
C ARG A 89 -38.98 20.72 -7.01
N TRP A 90 -37.99 19.86 -6.75
CA TRP A 90 -37.64 19.45 -5.40
C TRP A 90 -37.07 20.61 -4.59
N ALA A 91 -36.15 21.39 -5.17
CA ALA A 91 -35.52 22.53 -4.52
C ALA A 91 -36.53 23.64 -4.19
N GLU A 92 -37.48 23.91 -5.10
CA GLU A 92 -38.56 24.88 -4.84
C GLU A 92 -39.42 24.51 -3.63
N ARG A 93 -39.64 23.21 -3.37
CA ARG A 93 -40.43 22.76 -2.23
C ARG A 93 -39.62 22.65 -0.94
N ASN A 94 -38.37 22.21 -1.01
CA ASN A 94 -37.59 21.81 0.16
C ASN A 94 -36.49 22.79 0.55
N ALA A 95 -35.92 23.51 -0.43
CA ALA A 95 -34.83 24.45 -0.21
C ALA A 95 -35.34 25.88 0.01
N ARG A 96 -36.64 26.15 -0.11
CA ARG A 96 -37.22 27.42 0.34
C ARG A 96 -37.12 27.48 1.87
N PRO A 97 -36.46 28.49 2.44
CA PRO A 97 -36.45 28.68 3.88
C PRO A 97 -37.89 28.83 4.36
N ALA A 98 -38.24 28.13 5.43
CA ALA A 98 -39.57 28.24 6.02
C ALA A 98 -39.86 29.72 6.32
N PRO A 99 -41.03 30.24 5.93
CA PRO A 99 -41.38 31.61 6.28
C PRO A 99 -41.32 31.78 7.81
N PRO A 100 -40.93 32.97 8.31
CA PRO A 100 -40.78 33.21 9.74
C PRO A 100 -42.08 32.83 10.44
N GLN A 101 -42.01 31.83 11.32
CA GLN A 101 -43.16 31.39 12.10
C GLN A 101 -43.59 32.55 13.00
N LYS A 102 -44.76 33.14 12.73
CA LYS A 102 -45.42 34.00 13.71
C LYS A 102 -45.74 33.14 14.93
N ALA A 103 -45.44 33.66 16.12
CA ALA A 103 -45.57 32.97 17.40
C ALA A 103 -46.88 32.18 17.51
N PRO A 104 -46.85 30.95 18.04
CA PRO A 104 -48.04 30.11 18.12
C PRO A 104 -49.07 30.76 19.05
N LYS A 105 -50.22 31.14 18.48
CA LYS A 105 -51.39 31.50 19.29
C LYS A 105 -51.84 30.25 20.06
N PRO A 106 -52.13 30.36 21.38
CA PRO A 106 -52.59 29.23 22.17
C PRO A 106 -53.89 28.67 21.59
N LYS A 107 -53.91 27.37 21.32
CA LYS A 107 -55.11 26.66 20.85
C LYS A 107 -56.04 26.44 22.07
N PRO A 108 -57.32 26.86 22.01
CA PRO A 108 -58.27 26.49 23.04
C PRO A 108 -58.52 24.98 23.05
N MET A 109 -58.73 24.45 24.26
CA MET A 109 -59.01 23.04 24.59
C MET A 109 -60.14 22.46 23.73
N PRO A 110 -60.09 21.16 23.37
CA PRO A 110 -61.18 20.54 22.63
C PRO A 110 -62.38 20.29 23.55
N THR A 111 -63.42 21.10 23.40
CA THR A 111 -64.76 20.81 23.92
C THR A 111 -65.29 19.54 23.26
N GLN A 112 -65.71 18.57 24.06
CA GLN A 112 -66.40 17.35 23.61
C GLN A 112 -67.64 17.74 22.82
N ARG A 113 -67.60 17.57 21.49
CA ARG A 113 -68.80 17.59 20.67
C ARG A 113 -69.54 16.27 20.88
N GLN A 114 -70.67 16.35 21.57
CA GLN A 114 -71.64 15.28 21.65
C GLN A 114 -72.04 14.88 20.23
N LEU A 115 -71.92 13.58 19.94
CA LEU A 115 -72.35 12.98 18.70
C LEU A 115 -73.88 12.95 18.74
N THR A 116 -74.55 13.89 18.08
CA THR A 116 -75.98 13.82 17.84
C THR A 116 -76.24 12.62 16.92
N GLN A 117 -76.96 11.62 17.44
CA GLN A 117 -77.53 10.53 16.65
C GLN A 117 -78.62 11.10 15.75
N GLU A 118 -78.23 11.60 14.58
CA GLU A 118 -79.15 11.98 13.52
C GLU A 118 -79.70 10.69 12.89
N HIS A 119 -80.88 10.30 13.38
CA HIS A 119 -82.05 9.88 12.61
C HIS A 119 -81.77 9.01 11.36
N LEU A 120 -81.82 7.69 11.55
CA LEU A 120 -81.89 6.70 10.48
C LEU A 120 -83.16 6.92 9.64
N GLN A 121 -82.97 7.41 8.42
CA GLN A 121 -83.91 7.25 7.31
C GLN A 121 -83.18 6.62 6.13
N PRO A 122 -83.88 5.85 5.27
CA PRO A 122 -83.29 4.86 4.39
C PRO A 122 -82.37 5.57 3.40
N HIS A 123 -81.08 5.28 3.52
CA HIS A 123 -80.05 5.86 2.70
C HIS A 123 -80.36 5.61 1.23
N SER A 124 -80.34 6.69 0.43
CA SER A 124 -80.35 6.53 -1.02
C SER A 124 -79.28 5.49 -1.43
N PRO A 125 -79.53 4.65 -2.45
CA PRO A 125 -78.59 3.60 -2.84
C PRO A 125 -77.17 4.11 -3.08
N LEU A 126 -77.05 5.36 -3.58
CA LEU A 126 -75.77 6.03 -3.80
C LEU A 126 -75.04 6.36 -2.50
N LEU A 127 -75.76 6.78 -1.46
CA LEU A 127 -75.17 7.06 -0.16
C LEU A 127 -74.71 5.76 0.53
N TYR A 128 -75.46 4.67 0.39
CA TYR A 128 -75.03 3.35 0.85
C TYR A 128 -73.75 2.88 0.15
N MET A 129 -73.68 3.00 -1.19
CA MET A 129 -72.47 2.68 -1.95
C MET A 129 -71.27 3.54 -1.53
N TYR A 130 -71.49 4.84 -1.28
CA TYR A 130 -70.44 5.75 -0.81
C TYR A 130 -69.91 5.35 0.57
N ILE A 131 -70.79 5.02 1.51
CA ILE A 131 -70.41 4.58 2.87
C ILE A 131 -69.70 3.23 2.80
N ALA A 132 -70.19 2.27 2.02
CA ALA A 132 -69.54 0.98 1.81
C ALA A 132 -68.14 1.14 1.18
N SER A 133 -67.99 2.03 0.21
CA SER A 133 -66.70 2.36 -0.41
C SER A 133 -65.73 3.00 0.59
N LYS A 134 -66.19 3.96 1.41
CA LYS A 134 -65.39 4.55 2.48
C LYS A 134 -65.00 3.52 3.54
N MET A 135 -65.91 2.61 3.90
CA MET A 135 -65.65 1.53 4.85
C MET A 135 -64.60 0.55 4.32
N HIS A 136 -64.68 0.18 3.04
CA HIS A 136 -63.70 -0.68 2.38
C HIS A 136 -62.32 0.00 2.27
N ALA A 137 -62.28 1.28 1.91
CA ALA A 137 -61.05 2.06 1.87
C ALA A 137 -60.40 2.21 3.25
N ASN A 138 -61.21 2.37 4.31
CA ASN A 138 -60.72 2.43 5.68
C ASN A 138 -60.20 1.06 6.16
N ARG A 139 -60.85 -0.04 5.79
CA ARG A 139 -60.37 -1.39 6.08
C ARG A 139 -59.01 -1.66 5.43
N HIS A 140 -58.84 -1.29 4.17
CA HIS A 140 -57.55 -1.41 3.47
C HIS A 140 -56.44 -0.60 4.16
N ARG A 141 -56.72 0.64 4.58
CA ARG A 141 -55.75 1.43 5.35
C ARG A 141 -55.41 0.82 6.71
N GLN A 142 -56.39 0.17 7.35
CA GLN A 142 -56.15 -0.53 8.61
C GLN A 142 -55.26 -1.75 8.39
N GLU A 143 -55.54 -2.57 7.38
CA GLU A 143 -54.70 -3.70 6.99
C GLU A 143 -53.27 -3.25 6.67
N GLU A 144 -53.08 -2.21 5.87
CA GLU A 144 -51.75 -1.63 5.60
C GLU A 144 -51.04 -1.16 6.88
N SER A 145 -51.78 -0.59 7.83
CA SER A 145 -51.22 -0.16 9.12
C SER A 145 -50.83 -1.35 10.00
N HIS A 146 -51.62 -2.43 9.99
CA HIS A 146 -51.33 -3.66 10.71
C HIS A 146 -50.12 -4.37 10.10
N ASP A 147 -50.02 -4.43 8.78
CA ASP A 147 -48.87 -4.98 8.06
C ASP A 147 -47.60 -4.16 8.30
N PHE A 148 -47.72 -2.83 8.34
CA PHE A 148 -46.61 -1.95 8.66
C PHE A 148 -46.12 -2.16 10.10
N ILE A 149 -47.03 -2.27 11.07
CA ILE A 149 -46.70 -2.56 12.47
C ILE A 149 -46.09 -3.96 12.61
N ALA A 150 -46.62 -4.96 11.91
CA ALA A 150 -46.08 -6.32 11.87
C ALA A 150 -44.66 -6.35 11.27
N ASN A 151 -44.39 -5.55 10.23
CA ASN A 151 -43.05 -5.40 9.67
C ASN A 151 -42.09 -4.67 10.61
N LEU A 152 -42.58 -3.69 11.39
CA LEU A 152 -41.79 -2.99 12.40
C LEU A 152 -41.49 -3.85 13.63
N SER A 153 -42.39 -4.78 13.97
CA SER A 153 -42.22 -5.70 15.10
C SER A 153 -41.28 -6.86 14.79
N GLN A 154 -40.96 -7.11 13.50
CA GLN A 154 -39.95 -8.09 13.14
C GLN A 154 -38.55 -7.66 13.62
N PRO A 155 -37.83 -8.54 14.32
CA PRO A 155 -36.48 -8.22 14.79
C PRO A 155 -35.54 -7.97 13.61
N LYS A 156 -34.80 -6.85 13.65
CA LYS A 156 -33.82 -6.52 12.61
C LYS A 156 -32.77 -7.63 12.51
N VAL A 157 -32.72 -8.29 11.35
CA VAL A 157 -31.71 -9.30 11.04
C VAL A 157 -30.32 -8.71 11.25
N ARG A 158 -29.52 -9.34 12.13
CA ARG A 158 -28.14 -8.92 12.39
C ARG A 158 -27.35 -9.01 11.10
N ARG A 159 -27.03 -7.84 10.51
CA ARG A 159 -26.17 -7.77 9.33
C ARG A 159 -24.82 -8.38 9.67
N LYS A 160 -24.32 -9.27 8.81
CA LYS A 160 -22.93 -9.73 8.90
C LYS A 160 -22.02 -8.50 8.86
N LYS A 161 -21.00 -8.46 9.73
CA LYS A 161 -19.99 -7.41 9.70
C LYS A 161 -19.37 -7.37 8.31
N HIS A 162 -19.17 -6.17 7.76
CA HIS A 162 -18.53 -6.01 6.46
C HIS A 162 -17.19 -6.75 6.44
N VAL A 163 -17.05 -7.70 5.53
CA VAL A 163 -15.79 -8.40 5.29
C VAL A 163 -15.03 -7.59 4.26
N ASN A 164 -13.93 -6.96 4.67
CA ASN A 164 -13.07 -6.25 3.73
C ASN A 164 -12.54 -7.24 2.69
N PRO A 165 -12.49 -6.86 1.40
CA PRO A 165 -11.87 -7.70 0.38
C PRO A 165 -10.39 -7.95 0.73
N PRO A 166 -9.82 -9.07 0.26
CA PRO A 166 -8.40 -9.36 0.45
C PRO A 166 -7.55 -8.20 -0.10
N LYS A 167 -6.46 -7.87 0.61
CA LYS A 167 -5.54 -6.81 0.19
C LYS A 167 -4.91 -7.20 -1.14
N ARG A 168 -4.87 -6.28 -2.11
CA ARG A 168 -4.16 -6.49 -3.38
C ARG A 168 -2.69 -6.81 -3.10
N GLU A 169 -2.19 -7.89 -3.69
CA GLU A 169 -0.77 -8.24 -3.65
C GLU A 169 0.02 -7.26 -4.52
N TYR A 170 1.03 -6.64 -3.93
CA TYR A 170 1.99 -5.80 -4.63
C TYR A 170 3.33 -6.55 -4.74
N PRO A 171 4.14 -6.29 -5.78
CA PRO A 171 5.49 -6.87 -5.89
C PRO A 171 6.28 -6.67 -4.60
N TYR A 172 7.06 -7.68 -4.21
CA TYR A 172 7.84 -7.71 -2.97
C TYR A 172 8.62 -6.40 -2.76
N ARG A 173 8.46 -5.82 -1.57
CA ARG A 173 9.19 -4.62 -1.16
C ARG A 173 10.00 -4.98 0.08
N PRO A 174 11.34 -4.85 0.05
CA PRO A 174 12.17 -5.21 1.18
C PRO A 174 11.77 -4.37 2.40
N GLN A 175 11.44 -5.04 3.50
CA GLN A 175 11.09 -4.41 4.76
C GLN A 175 12.38 -4.25 5.58
N LEU A 176 12.81 -3.01 5.77
CA LEU A 176 13.90 -2.73 6.70
C LEU A 176 13.41 -2.97 8.14
N CYS A 177 14.26 -3.57 8.96
CA CYS A 177 14.00 -3.81 10.39
C CYS A 177 13.56 -2.50 11.06
N ASN A 178 12.57 -2.56 11.95
CA ASN A 178 12.07 -1.42 12.74
C ASN A 178 11.42 -0.28 11.93
N ARG A 179 11.05 -0.51 10.66
CA ARG A 179 10.27 0.44 9.87
C ARG A 179 8.91 -0.15 9.50
N ALA A 180 7.91 0.72 9.42
CA ALA A 180 6.61 0.35 8.88
C ALA A 180 6.77 -0.18 7.45
N PRO A 181 5.98 -1.18 7.02
CA PRO A 181 6.05 -1.70 5.66
C PRO A 181 5.82 -0.55 4.67
N PRO A 182 6.64 -0.44 3.61
CA PRO A 182 6.57 0.67 2.67
C PRO A 182 5.21 0.69 1.97
N ARG A 183 4.43 1.74 2.24
CA ARG A 183 3.10 1.95 1.64
C ARG A 183 3.22 2.04 0.12
N PRO A 184 2.20 1.61 -0.64
CA PRO A 184 2.09 1.93 -2.07
C PRO A 184 2.42 3.41 -2.30
N GLU A 185 3.42 3.70 -3.14
CA GLU A 185 3.84 5.07 -3.46
C GLU A 185 2.62 5.88 -3.91
N PRO A 186 2.16 6.87 -3.13
CA PRO A 186 0.98 7.68 -3.42
C PRO A 186 1.33 8.68 -4.52
N GLY A 187 1.49 8.20 -5.76
CA GLY A 187 1.91 9.06 -6.87
C GLY A 187 2.42 8.33 -8.11
N ARG A 188 2.77 7.03 -8.01
CA ARG A 188 2.94 6.23 -9.22
C ARG A 188 1.56 6.08 -9.87
N PRO A 189 1.39 6.35 -11.18
CA PRO A 189 0.14 6.06 -11.88
C PRO A 189 -0.28 4.63 -11.55
N VAL A 190 -1.38 4.49 -10.80
CA VAL A 190 -1.84 3.20 -10.27
C VAL A 190 -2.19 2.27 -11.44
N GLU A 191 -2.62 2.87 -12.55
CA GLU A 191 -2.83 2.19 -13.80
C GLU A 191 -1.58 2.35 -14.67
N LYS A 192 -0.94 1.22 -14.94
CA LYS A 192 0.09 1.17 -15.98
C LYS A 192 -0.55 1.62 -17.30
N PRO A 193 0.12 2.46 -18.11
CA PRO A 193 -0.39 2.76 -19.44
C PRO A 193 -0.62 1.45 -20.19
N LYS A 194 -1.73 1.35 -20.92
CA LYS A 194 -2.03 0.18 -21.75
C LYS A 194 -1.12 0.24 -22.97
N VAL A 195 0.02 -0.44 -22.88
CA VAL A 195 0.96 -0.58 -24.00
C VAL A 195 0.53 -1.77 -24.85
N PRO A 196 0.40 -1.63 -26.18
CA PRO A 196 0.22 -2.77 -27.09
C PRO A 196 1.33 -3.81 -26.89
N CYS A 197 1.01 -5.10 -27.06
CA CYS A 197 2.01 -6.17 -26.87
C CYS A 197 3.16 -6.09 -27.88
N CYS A 198 2.89 -5.60 -29.09
CA CYS A 198 3.87 -5.32 -30.13
C CYS A 198 3.43 -4.09 -30.93
N PHE A 199 4.41 -3.37 -31.48
CA PHE A 199 4.17 -2.30 -32.44
C PHE A 199 4.49 -2.83 -33.83
N GLN A 200 3.61 -2.57 -34.80
CA GLN A 200 3.81 -3.03 -36.18
C GLN A 200 5.03 -2.36 -36.84
N HIS A 201 5.33 -1.11 -36.47
CA HIS A 201 6.48 -0.34 -36.96
C HIS A 201 7.15 0.44 -35.83
N GLU A 202 8.45 0.70 -35.96
CA GLU A 202 9.23 1.46 -34.97
C GLU A 202 8.76 2.92 -34.86
N ILE A 203 8.28 3.52 -35.95
CA ILE A 203 7.69 4.87 -35.96
C ILE A 203 6.46 4.93 -35.04
N LEU A 204 5.61 3.90 -35.05
CA LEU A 204 4.43 3.83 -34.17
C LEU A 204 4.84 3.68 -32.70
N LYS A 205 5.92 2.94 -32.44
CA LYS A 205 6.50 2.82 -31.10
C LYS A 205 7.02 4.18 -30.62
N ILE A 206 7.79 4.89 -31.44
CA ILE A 206 8.32 6.23 -31.11
C ILE A 206 7.17 7.20 -30.86
N ASN A 207 6.18 7.24 -31.76
CA ASN A 207 5.02 8.13 -31.65
C ASN A 207 4.14 7.79 -30.41
N PHE A 208 3.98 6.51 -30.09
CA PHE A 208 3.32 6.08 -28.87
C PHE A 208 4.05 6.56 -27.62
N TRP A 209 5.38 6.39 -27.55
CA TRP A 209 6.16 6.82 -26.40
C TRP A 209 6.33 8.34 -26.32
N SER A 210 6.26 9.07 -27.43
CA SER A 210 6.27 10.54 -27.42
C SER A 210 4.94 11.13 -26.98
N ASN A 211 3.81 10.50 -27.32
CA ASN A 211 2.47 10.97 -26.99
C ASN A 211 1.93 10.38 -25.68
N ILE A 212 2.74 9.63 -24.95
CA ILE A 212 2.31 9.02 -23.68
C ILE A 212 2.26 10.09 -22.58
N ASP A 213 1.11 10.74 -22.46
CA ASP A 213 0.89 11.72 -21.40
C ASP A 213 0.68 11.00 -20.07
N PHE A 214 1.73 10.95 -19.25
CA PHE A 214 1.56 10.65 -17.85
C PHE A 214 0.82 11.83 -17.22
N LYS A 215 -0.47 11.64 -16.88
CA LYS A 215 -1.24 12.63 -16.14
C LYS A 215 -0.48 13.03 -14.88
N ILE A 216 0.13 14.22 -14.89
CA ILE A 216 0.85 14.75 -13.75
C ILE A 216 -0.18 14.97 -12.65
N SER A 217 0.09 14.46 -11.45
CA SER A 217 -0.84 14.64 -10.34
C SER A 217 -1.00 16.13 -10.04
N THR A 218 -2.20 16.57 -9.68
CA THR A 218 -2.46 17.97 -9.29
C THR A 218 -1.59 18.40 -8.11
N ASN A 219 -1.22 17.45 -7.24
CA ASN A 219 -0.27 17.68 -6.15
C ASN A 219 1.16 17.91 -6.65
N ALA A 220 1.61 17.16 -7.67
CA ALA A 220 2.92 17.37 -8.29
C ALA A 220 3.00 18.73 -9.00
N LEU A 221 1.93 19.16 -9.68
CA LEU A 221 1.86 20.51 -10.27
C LEU A 221 1.93 21.63 -9.23
N LYS A 222 1.37 21.40 -8.03
CA LYS A 222 1.40 22.34 -6.91
C LYS A 222 2.64 22.21 -6.02
N ALA A 223 3.46 21.18 -6.23
CA ALA A 223 4.60 20.89 -5.37
C ALA A 223 5.70 21.93 -5.60
N LYS A 224 6.00 22.71 -4.56
CA LYS A 224 7.19 23.58 -4.54
C LYS A 224 8.38 22.80 -4.02
N ALA A 225 9.53 22.93 -4.67
CA ALA A 225 10.77 22.32 -4.18
C ALA A 225 11.10 22.84 -2.77
N SER A 226 11.62 21.95 -1.91
CA SER A 226 12.04 22.36 -0.57
C SER A 226 13.26 23.27 -0.64
N LYS A 227 13.43 24.16 0.36
CA LYS A 227 14.60 25.06 0.44
C LYS A 227 15.92 24.30 0.29
N LYS A 228 16.02 23.11 0.90
CA LYS A 228 17.20 22.23 0.81
C LYS A 228 17.46 21.74 -0.62
N ILE A 229 16.41 21.35 -1.36
CA ILE A 229 16.56 20.93 -2.77
C ILE A 229 17.02 22.12 -3.61
N VAL A 230 16.45 23.30 -3.38
CA VAL A 230 16.85 24.53 -4.06
C VAL A 230 18.31 24.87 -3.75
N GLU A 231 18.76 24.74 -2.50
CA GLU A 231 20.16 24.93 -2.10
C GLU A 231 21.11 23.92 -2.73
N LEU A 232 20.70 22.64 -2.79
CA LEU A 232 21.49 21.58 -3.44
C LEU A 232 21.58 21.76 -4.96
N ALA A 233 20.56 22.36 -5.57
CA ALA A 233 20.54 22.68 -6.99
C ALA A 233 21.40 23.90 -7.35
N LYS A 234 21.78 24.74 -6.36
CA LYS A 234 22.71 25.84 -6.61
C LYS A 234 24.08 25.27 -7.01
N PRO A 235 24.78 25.90 -7.97
CA PRO A 235 26.12 25.50 -8.32
C PRO A 235 27.02 25.55 -7.08
N ARG A 236 27.87 24.52 -6.92
CA ARG A 236 28.81 24.46 -5.79
C ARG A 236 29.80 25.61 -5.91
N THR A 237 29.76 26.53 -4.95
CA THR A 237 30.77 27.59 -4.83
C THR A 237 32.09 26.96 -4.38
N TYR A 238 33.17 27.23 -5.12
CA TYR A 238 34.53 26.82 -4.77
C TYR A 238 35.32 28.02 -4.21
N PRO A 239 36.16 27.83 -3.18
CA PRO A 239 36.45 26.57 -2.46
C PRO A 239 35.32 26.13 -1.52
N ARG A 240 35.25 24.82 -1.21
CA ARG A 240 34.24 24.28 -0.28
C ARG A 240 34.43 24.89 1.11
N LYS A 241 33.34 25.33 1.75
CA LYS A 241 33.38 25.70 3.18
C LYS A 241 33.90 24.53 3.99
N LEU A 242 34.97 24.77 4.75
CA LEU A 242 35.53 23.78 5.67
C LEU A 242 34.48 23.47 6.74
N HIS A 243 34.32 22.19 7.07
CA HIS A 243 33.33 21.73 8.06
C HIS A 243 33.62 22.29 9.46
N CYS A 244 34.88 22.65 9.74
CA CYS A 244 35.32 23.25 10.98
C CYS A 244 36.02 24.58 10.68
N PRO A 245 35.78 25.64 11.48
CA PRO A 245 36.67 26.79 11.44
C PRO A 245 38.08 26.32 11.78
N LEU A 246 39.05 26.65 10.93
CA LEU A 246 40.46 26.48 11.29
C LEU A 246 40.70 27.34 12.53
N PRO A 247 41.23 26.78 13.63
CA PRO A 247 41.58 27.59 14.78
C PRO A 247 42.63 28.62 14.34
N GLU A 248 42.37 29.90 14.62
CA GLU A 248 43.25 31.01 14.20
C GLU A 248 44.67 30.91 14.80
N LYS A 249 44.81 30.14 15.90
CA LYS A 249 46.08 29.92 16.57
C LYS A 249 46.39 28.42 16.65
N PRO A 250 47.62 28.00 16.31
CA PRO A 250 48.06 26.63 16.59
C PRO A 250 47.95 26.40 18.10
N ILE A 251 47.26 25.33 18.49
CA ILE A 251 47.03 25.01 19.90
C ILE A 251 48.37 24.53 20.49
N ASP A 252 49.06 25.43 21.18
CA ASP A 252 50.24 25.09 21.95
C ASP A 252 49.83 24.10 23.05
N ARG A 253 50.24 22.85 22.86
CA ARG A 253 50.23 21.72 23.81
C ARG A 253 48.90 21.53 24.55
N ILE A 254 48.07 20.64 24.01
CA ILE A 254 46.92 20.06 24.74
C ILE A 254 47.42 19.55 26.10
N LEU A 255 47.07 20.26 27.17
CA LEU A 255 47.36 19.83 28.53
C LEU A 255 46.71 18.45 28.73
N LYS A 256 47.53 17.42 28.93
CA LYS A 256 47.07 16.05 29.22
C LYS A 256 46.28 16.09 30.52
N ARG A 257 44.97 16.23 30.41
CA ARG A 257 44.07 16.27 31.55
C ARG A 257 44.04 14.88 32.17
N LYS A 258 44.45 14.77 33.44
CA LYS A 258 44.34 13.52 34.19
C LYS A 258 42.86 13.13 34.28
N MET A 259 42.56 11.83 34.18
CA MET A 259 41.21 11.33 34.37
C MET A 259 40.70 11.66 35.78
N SER A 260 39.43 12.06 35.88
CA SER A 260 38.74 12.15 37.16
C SER A 260 38.65 10.76 37.83
N ALA A 261 38.53 10.69 39.16
CA ALA A 261 38.39 9.42 39.89
C ALA A 261 37.23 8.55 39.37
N LYS A 262 36.12 9.16 38.92
CA LYS A 262 35.01 8.44 38.28
C LYS A 262 35.42 7.83 36.93
N GLN A 263 36.06 8.63 36.08
CA GLN A 263 36.58 8.18 34.78
C GLN A 263 37.63 7.06 34.95
N TRP A 264 38.44 7.12 36.01
CA TRP A 264 39.39 6.07 36.35
C TRP A 264 38.70 4.77 36.73
N ARG A 265 37.65 4.80 37.56
CA ARG A 265 36.87 3.60 37.90
C ARG A 265 36.20 3.00 36.66
N ASP A 266 35.59 3.83 35.81
CA ASP A 266 34.98 3.38 34.56
C ASP A 266 36.02 2.76 33.61
N HIS A 267 37.21 3.37 33.54
CA HIS A 267 38.34 2.83 32.78
C HIS A 267 38.80 1.47 33.32
N GLN A 268 38.91 1.31 34.64
CA GLN A 268 39.25 0.02 35.24
C GLN A 268 38.19 -1.06 35.00
N MET A 269 36.90 -0.72 35.09
CA MET A 269 35.82 -1.65 34.72
C MET A 269 35.95 -2.10 33.26
N ARG A 270 36.25 -1.16 32.35
CA ARG A 270 36.48 -1.47 30.94
C ARG A 270 37.68 -2.38 30.74
N LEU A 271 38.81 -2.10 31.40
CA LEU A 271 40.00 -2.96 31.32
C LEU A 271 39.71 -4.37 31.82
N LYS A 272 39.00 -4.48 32.95
CA LYS A 272 38.59 -5.79 33.51
C LYS A 272 37.68 -6.56 32.55
N ALA A 273 36.78 -5.88 31.85
CA ALA A 273 35.94 -6.49 30.82
C ALA A 273 36.73 -6.92 29.59
N LEU A 274 37.70 -6.12 29.15
CA LEU A 274 38.56 -6.45 28.01
C LEU A 274 39.57 -7.57 28.32
N SER A 275 39.98 -7.72 29.58
CA SER A 275 40.87 -8.80 30.02
C SER A 275 40.17 -10.16 30.14
N GLN A 276 38.83 -10.17 30.18
CA GLN A 276 38.08 -11.42 30.17
C GLN A 276 38.15 -12.05 28.76
N PRO A 277 38.39 -13.36 28.66
CA PRO A 277 38.39 -14.04 27.37
C PRO A 277 37.01 -13.87 26.72
N ASN A 278 37.02 -13.63 25.41
CA ASN A 278 35.79 -13.50 24.64
C ASN A 278 34.94 -14.77 24.82
N ALA A 279 33.62 -14.61 25.03
CA ALA A 279 32.70 -15.73 25.27
C ALA A 279 32.81 -16.83 24.19
N ARG A 280 33.10 -16.44 22.95
CA ARG A 280 33.34 -17.38 21.85
C ARG A 280 34.56 -18.28 22.07
N ILE A 281 35.64 -17.74 22.66
CA ILE A 281 36.86 -18.49 22.97
C ILE A 281 36.60 -19.45 24.12
N LEU A 282 35.82 -19.03 25.13
CA LEU A 282 35.42 -19.91 26.23
C LEU A 282 34.60 -21.11 25.73
N ASP A 283 33.68 -20.89 24.80
CA ASP A 283 32.86 -21.94 24.20
C ASP A 283 33.68 -22.91 23.34
N GLU A 284 34.64 -22.37 22.57
CA GLU A 284 35.58 -23.19 21.80
C GLU A 284 36.49 -24.03 22.69
N LEU A 285 37.03 -23.45 23.77
CA LEU A 285 37.85 -24.16 24.75
C LEU A 285 37.04 -25.22 25.50
N SER A 286 35.79 -24.93 25.85
CA SER A 286 34.87 -25.91 26.45
C SER A 286 34.60 -27.08 25.50
N SER A 287 34.33 -26.78 24.23
CA SER A 287 34.13 -27.79 23.19
C SER A 287 35.36 -28.67 22.98
N ARG A 288 36.56 -28.07 22.94
CA ARG A 288 37.82 -28.80 22.84
C ARG A 288 38.08 -29.67 24.08
N TYR A 289 37.85 -29.14 25.27
CA TYR A 289 37.99 -29.91 26.52
C TYR A 289 37.06 -31.14 26.52
N ASN A 290 35.80 -30.96 26.15
CA ASN A 290 34.83 -32.07 26.07
C ASN A 290 35.23 -33.10 25.00
N TYR A 291 35.76 -32.66 23.86
CA TYR A 291 36.33 -33.53 22.84
C TYR A 291 37.49 -34.37 23.41
N TYR A 292 38.50 -33.75 24.02
CA TYR A 292 39.64 -34.48 24.59
C TYR A 292 39.25 -35.43 25.72
N LYS A 293 38.24 -35.06 26.52
CA LYS A 293 37.66 -35.92 27.55
C LYS A 293 36.93 -37.12 26.95
N GLN A 294 36.17 -36.94 25.87
CA GLN A 294 35.47 -38.02 25.16
C GLN A 294 36.43 -39.04 24.55
N PHE A 295 37.59 -38.59 24.06
CA PHE A 295 38.61 -39.46 23.46
C PHE A 295 39.65 -39.98 24.48
N GLY A 296 39.45 -39.76 25.78
CA GLY A 296 40.32 -40.30 26.84
C GLY A 296 41.73 -39.71 26.86
N ILE A 297 41.95 -38.56 26.21
CA ILE A 297 43.25 -37.87 26.14
C ILE A 297 43.49 -37.04 27.39
N LEU A 298 42.42 -36.53 28.01
CA LEU A 298 42.44 -35.86 29.31
C LEU A 298 41.63 -36.71 30.29
N SER A 299 42.33 -37.36 31.22
CA SER A 299 41.78 -38.13 32.35
C SER A 299 41.32 -37.22 33.48
#